data_AF-A0A1I5FET7-F1
#
_entry.id   AF-A0A1I5FET7-F1
#
_cell.length_a   1.000
_cell.length_b   1.000
_cell.length_c   1.000
_cell.angle_alpha   90.00
_cell.angle_beta   90.00
_cell.angle_gamma   90.00
#
_symmetry.space_group_name_H-M   'P 1'
#
loop_
_entity.id
_entity.type
_entity.pdbx_description
1 polymer ?
#
loop_
_entity_poly.entity_id
_entity_poly.type
_entity_poly.pdbx_seq_one_letter_code
_entity_poly.pdbx_strand_id
1 'polypeptide(L)'
;MPDLPAVPPHKRYSSRGKIGKQGSYFIAGMVPMLARVRPGFRLLEPRTQYGIAGLLWQASSKRRKHARYDGAVFFTYQELDKKFGRGRFQALNSELDLFDVFPYDCKDQHTRGYKLKPDILKAQHSMLKHIRTRRPSVRLLFEDGRRMRSIPNAVASKDMAGITASKWTGAARMMPTPIDRARLSQLVQWLEMQIEINTADLFSAEEIPGLKHMVEIAGKILALASTDVAGPGFVMQRYVESDSGRLYAQNVNLQTAPRLIKQSALHGLWEYDIQNCHYSIFDQMAQRAGYEAQNIKRYLAGTSHTRLGIAHRMGITDKQAKVCLLAIMYGARANVFPENAIPEEIGEAAARLLFQDPVFRNIHEDIKRGRKIILAAQRPSRGVIFNAVGKSISVSKGVPERLAHLIQGVEASILKEVLDLHGADIVLLQHDGFASSKRLDVTPLAQTIHEKTGYHITLEENQISIPPDLNKTRL
;
A
#
# COMPACT_ATOMS: atom_id res chain seq x y z
N MET A 1 4.22 10.57 -2.56
CA MET A 1 3.61 10.67 -1.22
C MET A 1 4.37 9.73 -0.30
N PRO A 2 4.86 10.10 0.90
CA PRO A 2 4.88 9.08 1.94
C PRO A 2 3.41 8.80 2.26
N ASP A 3 3.02 7.53 2.25
CA ASP A 3 1.83 7.14 2.97
C ASP A 3 2.06 7.55 4.41
N LEU A 4 1.27 8.50 4.90
CA LEU A 4 1.13 8.65 6.32
C LEU A 4 0.80 7.28 6.89
N PRO A 5 1.54 6.78 7.90
CA PRO A 5 1.03 5.66 8.66
C PRO A 5 -0.39 6.05 9.05
N ALA A 6 -1.36 5.23 8.65
CA ALA A 6 -2.66 5.27 9.30
C ALA A 6 -2.33 5.19 10.78
N VAL A 7 -2.49 6.31 11.49
CA VAL A 7 -2.34 6.39 12.94
C VAL A 7 -3.17 5.23 13.45
N PRO A 8 -2.56 4.16 13.98
CA PRO A 8 -3.35 3.07 14.46
C PRO A 8 -4.17 3.67 15.59
N PRO A 9 -5.51 3.67 15.54
CA PRO A 9 -6.26 3.94 16.75
C PRO A 9 -5.70 2.96 17.78
N HIS A 10 -5.18 3.45 18.91
CA HIS A 10 -4.86 2.61 20.05
C HIS A 10 -6.11 1.79 20.38
N LYS A 11 -6.20 0.57 19.84
CA LYS A 11 -7.13 -0.52 20.18
C LYS A 11 -7.02 -1.67 19.18
N ARG A 12 -6.63 -2.82 19.74
CA ARG A 12 -6.93 -4.19 19.29
C ARG A 12 -6.88 -4.39 17.79
N TYR A 13 -5.75 -4.89 17.30
CA TYR A 13 -5.71 -5.67 16.07
C TYR A 13 -6.76 -6.78 16.16
N SER A 14 -7.95 -6.52 15.61
CA SER A 14 -8.88 -7.56 15.23
C SER A 14 -8.26 -8.27 14.03
N SER A 15 -7.60 -9.39 14.33
CA SER A 15 -6.92 -10.32 13.43
C SER A 15 -7.84 -11.04 12.44
N ARG A 16 -8.85 -10.36 11.90
CA ARG A 16 -9.88 -10.97 11.02
C ARG A 16 -9.58 -10.87 9.52
N GLY A 17 -8.35 -10.55 9.13
CA GLY A 17 -7.89 -10.67 7.75
C GLY A 17 -7.56 -12.13 7.42
N LYS A 18 -8.56 -12.94 7.10
CA LYS A 18 -8.33 -14.31 6.59
C LYS A 18 -7.74 -14.18 5.19
N ILE A 19 -6.42 -14.38 5.03
CA ILE A 19 -5.81 -14.55 3.71
C ILE A 19 -6.51 -15.74 3.02
N GLY A 20 -7.32 -15.43 2.01
CA GLY A 20 -8.13 -16.39 1.26
C GLY A 20 -7.27 -17.47 0.61
N LYS A 21 -7.82 -18.69 0.50
CA LYS A 21 -7.16 -19.93 0.04
C LYS A 21 -6.53 -19.88 -1.38
N GLN A 22 -6.63 -18.78 -2.14
CA GLN A 22 -6.31 -18.77 -3.59
C GLN A 22 -5.52 -17.53 -4.10
N GLY A 23 -4.94 -16.69 -3.23
CA GLY A 23 -4.32 -15.42 -3.66
C GLY A 23 -2.79 -15.36 -3.71
N SER A 24 -2.11 -16.21 -2.92
CA SER A 24 -0.66 -16.15 -2.75
C SER A 24 0.07 -17.02 -3.78
N TYR A 25 1.14 -16.48 -4.35
CA TYR A 25 2.01 -17.15 -5.31
C TYR A 25 3.46 -16.71 -5.13
N PHE A 26 4.38 -17.50 -5.66
CA PHE A 26 5.82 -17.21 -5.64
C PHE A 26 6.50 -17.75 -6.90
N ILE A 27 7.73 -17.30 -7.16
CA ILE A 27 8.52 -17.78 -8.29
C ILE A 27 9.08 -19.17 -8.01
N ALA A 28 8.92 -20.11 -8.96
CA ALA A 28 9.31 -21.52 -8.77
C ALA A 28 10.80 -21.69 -8.38
N GLY A 29 11.66 -20.78 -8.85
CA GLY A 29 13.10 -20.77 -8.55
C GLY A 29 13.46 -20.66 -7.06
N MET A 30 12.54 -20.20 -6.20
CA MET A 30 12.75 -20.15 -4.75
C MET A 30 13.03 -21.54 -4.17
N VAL A 31 12.36 -22.59 -4.66
CA VAL A 31 12.51 -23.97 -4.15
C VAL A 31 13.92 -24.52 -4.38
N PRO A 32 14.46 -24.57 -5.61
CA PRO A 32 15.82 -25.04 -5.83
C PRO A 32 16.89 -24.13 -5.22
N MET A 33 16.62 -22.82 -5.09
CA MET A 33 17.49 -21.90 -4.36
C MET A 33 17.59 -22.30 -2.88
N LEU A 34 16.46 -22.49 -2.19
CA LEU A 34 16.44 -22.91 -0.79
C LEU A 34 17.07 -24.28 -0.59
N ALA A 35 16.78 -25.24 -1.47
CA ALA A 35 17.37 -26.56 -1.48
C ALA A 35 18.91 -26.56 -1.65
N ARG A 36 19.49 -25.49 -2.18
CA ARG A 36 20.95 -25.32 -2.28
C ARG A 36 21.55 -24.74 -1.00
N VAL A 37 20.88 -23.77 -0.41
CA VAL A 37 21.35 -23.02 0.76
C VAL A 37 21.11 -23.79 2.07
N ARG A 38 20.06 -24.61 2.10
CA ARG A 38 19.68 -25.48 3.22
C ARG A 38 19.40 -26.89 2.69
N PRO A 39 20.40 -27.80 2.70
CA PRO A 39 20.21 -29.17 2.18
C PRO A 39 19.03 -29.92 2.83
N GLY A 40 18.81 -29.74 4.14
CA GLY A 40 17.66 -30.31 4.87
C GLY A 40 16.29 -29.90 4.31
N PHE A 41 16.20 -28.77 3.61
CA PHE A 41 14.98 -28.34 2.93
C PHE A 41 14.47 -29.36 1.91
N ARG A 42 15.38 -30.11 1.26
CA ARG A 42 15.03 -31.13 0.25
C ARG A 42 14.27 -32.30 0.84
N LEU A 43 14.45 -32.59 2.13
CA LEU A 43 13.86 -33.72 2.83
C LEU A 43 12.42 -33.44 3.28
N LEU A 44 12.01 -32.17 3.27
CA LEU A 44 10.66 -31.76 3.65
C LEU A 44 9.64 -32.22 2.60
N GLU A 45 8.42 -32.50 3.06
CA GLU A 45 7.29 -32.70 2.17
C GLU A 45 7.08 -31.50 1.23
N PRO A 46 6.72 -31.72 -0.05
CA PRO A 46 6.59 -30.65 -1.05
C PRO A 46 5.71 -29.48 -0.60
N ARG A 47 4.57 -29.77 0.07
CA ARG A 47 3.67 -28.73 0.57
C ARG A 47 4.35 -27.80 1.58
N THR A 48 5.22 -28.33 2.44
CA THR A 48 6.01 -27.55 3.39
C THR A 48 7.06 -26.71 2.68
N GLN A 49 7.73 -27.27 1.67
CA GLN A 49 8.67 -26.53 0.83
C GLN A 49 8.01 -25.32 0.15
N TYR A 50 6.84 -25.52 -0.46
CA TYR A 50 6.10 -24.44 -1.11
C TYR A 50 5.59 -23.39 -0.12
N GLY A 51 5.13 -23.82 1.06
CA GLY A 51 4.72 -22.91 2.14
C GLY A 51 5.86 -22.00 2.60
N ILE A 52 7.05 -22.55 2.80
CA ILE A 52 8.26 -21.79 3.18
C ILE A 52 8.68 -20.85 2.03
N ALA A 53 8.75 -21.36 0.80
CA ALA A 53 9.13 -20.56 -0.37
C ALA A 53 8.19 -19.36 -0.59
N GLY A 54 6.87 -19.57 -0.43
CA GLY A 54 5.87 -18.50 -0.48
C GLY A 54 6.02 -17.47 0.63
N LEU A 55 6.31 -17.92 1.86
CA LEU A 55 6.54 -17.05 3.01
C LEU A 55 7.76 -16.14 2.79
N LEU A 56 8.87 -16.69 2.31
CA LEU A 56 10.08 -15.93 2.00
C LEU A 56 9.90 -14.97 0.83
N TRP A 57 9.14 -15.38 -0.20
CA TRP A 57 8.82 -14.49 -1.31
C TRP A 57 8.09 -13.24 -0.83
N GLN A 58 7.15 -13.39 0.11
CA GLN A 58 6.33 -12.31 0.65
C GLN A 58 7.00 -11.48 1.74
N ALA A 59 8.11 -11.95 2.33
CA ALA A 59 8.77 -11.28 3.46
C ALA A 59 9.05 -9.80 3.16
N SER A 60 9.45 -9.46 1.94
CA SER A 60 9.73 -8.06 1.56
C SER A 60 8.50 -7.17 1.38
N SER A 61 7.28 -7.66 1.54
CA SER A 61 6.10 -6.82 1.34
C SER A 61 6.01 -5.75 2.43
N LYS A 62 5.72 -4.50 2.03
CA LYS A 62 5.59 -3.34 2.95
C LYS A 62 4.65 -3.66 4.13
N ARG A 63 3.54 -4.36 3.87
CA ARG A 63 2.56 -4.74 4.89
C ARG A 63 3.06 -5.74 5.94
N ARG A 64 4.19 -6.41 5.68
CA ARG A 64 4.79 -7.34 6.62
C ARG A 64 5.95 -6.74 7.41
N LYS A 65 6.39 -5.51 7.09
CA LYS A 65 7.49 -4.85 7.81
C LYS A 65 7.16 -4.77 9.30
N HIS A 66 8.08 -5.20 10.14
CA HIS A 66 7.94 -5.09 11.59
C HIS A 66 8.15 -3.65 12.03
N ALA A 67 7.32 -3.15 12.95
CA ALA A 67 7.40 -1.76 13.41
C ALA A 67 8.66 -1.48 14.25
N ARG A 68 9.10 -2.46 15.06
CA ARG A 68 10.21 -2.29 16.02
C ARG A 68 11.58 -2.77 15.54
N TYR A 69 11.61 -3.82 14.72
CA TYR A 69 12.85 -4.54 14.43
C TYR A 69 13.22 -4.30 12.97
N ASP A 70 14.29 -3.56 12.73
CA ASP A 70 14.66 -3.20 11.37
C ASP A 70 15.08 -4.41 10.52
N GLY A 71 14.56 -4.44 9.29
CA GLY A 71 14.67 -5.56 8.36
C GLY A 71 13.89 -6.82 8.78
N ALA A 72 13.19 -6.81 9.91
CA ALA A 72 12.33 -7.92 10.31
C ALA A 72 10.92 -7.77 9.75
N VAL A 73 10.21 -8.88 9.70
CA VAL A 73 8.83 -8.99 9.24
C VAL A 73 7.96 -9.68 10.29
N PHE A 74 6.65 -9.53 10.21
CA PHE A 74 5.73 -10.29 11.05
C PHE A 74 4.95 -11.34 10.26
N PHE A 75 4.72 -12.48 10.93
CA PHE A 75 3.79 -13.52 10.53
C PHE A 75 2.86 -13.81 11.70
N THR A 76 1.55 -13.89 11.44
CA THR A 76 0.61 -14.22 12.52
C THR A 76 0.70 -15.70 12.86
N TYR A 77 0.49 -16.07 14.13
CA TYR A 77 0.47 -17.49 14.51
C TYR A 77 -0.61 -18.26 13.73
N GLN A 78 -1.76 -17.64 13.45
CA GLN A 78 -2.85 -18.25 12.67
C GLN A 78 -2.42 -18.55 11.23
N GLU A 79 -1.64 -17.67 10.62
CA GLU A 79 -1.08 -17.88 9.28
C GLU A 79 -0.10 -19.06 9.30
N LEU A 80 0.82 -19.08 10.26
CA LEU A 80 1.83 -20.14 10.39
C LEU A 80 1.19 -21.50 10.68
N ASP A 81 0.26 -21.55 11.64
CA ASP A 81 -0.45 -22.78 12.02
C ASP A 81 -1.31 -23.31 10.87
N LYS A 82 -1.96 -22.43 10.10
CA LYS A 82 -2.73 -22.81 8.91
C LYS A 82 -1.84 -23.40 7.82
N LYS A 83 -0.61 -22.90 7.66
CA LYS A 83 0.34 -23.33 6.63
C LYS A 83 1.05 -24.63 7.00
N PHE A 84 1.54 -24.73 8.24
CA PHE A 84 2.48 -25.77 8.66
C PHE A 84 1.91 -26.72 9.71
N GLY A 85 0.77 -26.38 10.33
CA GLY A 85 0.24 -27.07 11.51
C GLY A 85 0.68 -26.40 12.81
N ARG A 86 -0.10 -26.61 13.87
CA ARG A 86 0.08 -25.94 15.17
C ARG A 86 1.49 -26.14 15.71
N GLY A 87 2.21 -25.04 15.93
CA GLY A 87 3.56 -25.03 16.51
C GLY A 87 4.68 -25.60 15.63
N ARG A 88 4.37 -26.16 14.46
CA ARG A 88 5.36 -26.81 13.58
C ARG A 88 6.37 -25.84 12.97
N PHE A 89 5.98 -24.60 12.71
CA PHE A 89 6.89 -23.61 12.13
C PHE A 89 8.10 -23.33 13.00
N GLN A 90 7.96 -23.37 14.33
CA GLN A 90 9.08 -23.15 15.24
C GLN A 90 10.14 -24.25 15.10
N ALA A 91 9.71 -25.52 15.07
CA ALA A 91 10.60 -26.66 14.84
C ALA A 91 11.29 -26.56 13.48
N LEU A 92 10.53 -26.27 12.42
CA LEU A 92 11.08 -26.08 11.06
C LEU A 92 12.10 -24.95 11.00
N ASN A 93 11.84 -23.81 11.65
CA ASN A 93 12.79 -22.70 11.66
C ASN A 93 14.06 -23.04 12.43
N SER A 94 13.96 -23.77 13.55
CA SER A 94 15.13 -24.22 14.30
C SER A 94 15.97 -25.24 13.53
N GLU A 95 15.33 -26.16 12.81
CA GLU A 95 16.02 -27.18 12.01
C GLU A 95 16.70 -26.61 10.77
N LEU A 96 16.02 -25.70 10.06
CA LEU A 96 16.47 -25.16 8.79
C LEU A 96 17.21 -23.83 8.91
N ASP A 97 17.25 -23.24 10.10
CA ASP A 97 17.86 -21.93 10.38
C ASP A 97 17.49 -20.87 9.32
N LEU A 98 16.19 -20.57 9.19
CA LEU A 98 15.65 -19.69 8.15
C LEU A 98 15.58 -18.22 8.56
N PHE A 99 15.17 -17.98 9.81
CA PHE A 99 14.95 -16.65 10.37
C PHE A 99 15.57 -16.52 11.76
N ASP A 100 16.16 -15.35 12.01
CA ASP A 100 16.34 -14.84 13.36
C ASP A 100 14.96 -14.41 13.91
N VAL A 101 14.60 -14.94 15.08
CA VAL A 101 13.28 -14.72 15.69
C VAL A 101 13.41 -13.75 16.85
N PHE A 102 12.68 -12.65 16.76
CA PHE A 102 12.57 -11.66 17.83
C PHE A 102 11.34 -11.95 18.70
N PRO A 103 11.45 -11.74 20.03
CA PRO A 103 10.42 -12.14 20.97
C PRO A 103 9.11 -11.38 20.75
N TYR A 104 8.02 -12.02 21.17
CA TYR A 104 6.74 -11.35 21.39
C TYR A 104 6.81 -10.63 22.74
N ASP A 105 6.32 -9.39 22.80
CA ASP A 105 6.13 -8.69 24.08
C ASP A 105 4.66 -8.33 24.26
N CYS A 106 4.07 -8.88 25.32
CA CYS A 106 2.69 -8.65 25.71
C CYS A 106 2.47 -7.25 26.33
N LYS A 107 3.49 -6.66 26.95
CA LYS A 107 3.42 -5.34 27.58
C LYS A 107 3.38 -4.25 26.51
N ASP A 108 4.27 -4.35 25.52
CA ASP A 108 4.36 -3.41 24.39
C ASP A 108 3.40 -3.76 23.23
N GLN A 109 2.58 -4.81 23.38
CA GLN A 109 1.58 -5.27 22.40
C GLN A 109 2.09 -5.50 20.97
N HIS A 110 3.37 -5.84 20.79
CA HIS A 110 3.93 -6.07 19.47
C HIS A 110 4.15 -7.56 19.13
N THR A 111 3.97 -7.89 17.86
CA THR A 111 4.06 -9.26 17.34
C THR A 111 5.49 -9.81 17.36
N ARG A 112 5.68 -11.13 17.18
CA ARG A 112 7.01 -11.70 16.93
C ARG A 112 7.58 -11.15 15.63
N GLY A 113 8.86 -10.80 15.64
CA GLY A 113 9.62 -10.41 14.46
C GLY A 113 10.39 -11.59 13.88
N TYR A 114 10.54 -11.62 12.56
CA TYR A 114 11.31 -12.63 11.83
C TYR A 114 12.23 -11.92 10.84
N LYS A 115 13.54 -12.12 10.94
CA LYS A 115 14.51 -11.53 10.00
C LYS A 115 15.20 -12.65 9.24
N LEU A 116 15.21 -12.56 7.91
CA LEU A 116 15.85 -13.57 7.07
C LEU A 116 17.34 -13.65 7.36
N LYS A 117 17.87 -14.88 7.39
CA LYS A 117 19.31 -15.07 7.54
C LYS A 117 20.07 -14.42 6.37
N PRO A 118 21.26 -13.84 6.63
CA PRO A 118 22.01 -13.10 5.62
C PRO A 118 22.38 -13.91 4.37
N ASP A 119 22.67 -15.20 4.53
CA ASP A 119 23.05 -16.09 3.44
C ASP A 119 21.86 -16.49 2.56
N ILE A 120 20.67 -16.68 3.14
CA ILE A 120 19.42 -16.86 2.39
C ILE A 120 19.09 -15.59 1.61
N LEU A 121 19.22 -14.41 2.23
CA LEU A 121 19.02 -13.13 1.55
C LEU A 121 19.99 -12.96 0.38
N LYS A 122 21.28 -13.27 0.58
CA LYS A 122 22.31 -13.25 -0.46
C LYS A 122 21.97 -14.19 -1.62
N ALA A 123 21.47 -15.39 -1.32
CA ALA A 123 21.05 -16.34 -2.34
C ALA A 123 19.83 -15.85 -3.13
N GLN A 124 18.86 -15.22 -2.47
CA GLN A 124 17.71 -14.60 -3.11
C GLN A 124 18.13 -13.46 -4.05
N HIS A 125 19.01 -12.57 -3.59
CA HIS A 125 19.57 -11.50 -4.43
C HIS A 125 20.30 -12.07 -5.65
N SER A 126 21.13 -13.11 -5.47
CA SER A 126 21.83 -13.78 -6.57
C SER A 126 20.87 -14.39 -7.59
N MET A 127 19.79 -15.03 -7.13
CA MET A 127 18.74 -15.57 -8.00
C MET A 127 18.03 -14.45 -8.79
N LEU A 128 17.62 -13.36 -8.12
CA LEU A 128 16.97 -12.23 -8.78
C LEU A 128 17.90 -11.55 -9.79
N LYS A 129 19.19 -11.40 -9.47
CA LYS A 129 20.23 -10.88 -10.39
C LYS A 129 20.38 -11.79 -11.62
N HIS A 130 20.37 -13.11 -11.44
CA HIS A 130 20.40 -14.06 -12.55
C HIS A 130 19.16 -13.93 -13.44
N ILE A 131 17.96 -13.84 -12.86
CA ILE A 131 16.71 -13.67 -13.61
C ILE A 131 16.74 -12.34 -14.40
N ARG A 132 17.18 -11.25 -13.78
CA ARG A 132 17.32 -9.94 -14.43
C ARG A 132 18.27 -9.97 -15.62
N THR A 133 19.43 -10.62 -15.48
CA THR A 133 20.50 -10.60 -16.50
C THR A 133 20.26 -11.60 -17.64
N ARG A 134 19.86 -12.83 -17.32
CA ARG A 134 19.65 -13.90 -18.31
C ARG A 134 18.24 -13.91 -18.89
N ARG A 135 17.30 -13.19 -18.28
CA ARG A 135 15.88 -13.10 -18.67
C ARG A 135 15.23 -14.46 -18.96
N PRO A 136 15.45 -15.50 -18.13
CA PRO A 136 14.77 -16.77 -18.33
C PRO A 136 13.27 -16.60 -18.13
N SER A 137 12.47 -17.44 -18.79
CA SER A 137 11.04 -17.52 -18.50
C SER A 137 10.83 -18.03 -17.07
N VAL A 138 10.16 -17.23 -16.23
CA VAL A 138 9.90 -17.52 -14.82
C VAL A 138 8.54 -18.18 -14.66
N ARG A 139 8.49 -19.32 -13.97
CA ARG A 139 7.22 -19.99 -13.64
C ARG A 139 6.71 -19.51 -12.28
N LEU A 140 5.40 -19.32 -12.17
CA LEU A 140 4.73 -19.05 -10.89
C LEU A 140 4.07 -20.31 -10.32
N LEU A 141 4.23 -20.52 -9.02
CA LEU A 141 3.57 -21.56 -8.24
C LEU A 141 2.65 -20.94 -7.20
N PHE A 142 1.50 -21.57 -6.97
CA PHE A 142 0.69 -21.34 -5.78
C PHE A 142 1.34 -22.03 -4.57
N GLU A 143 0.92 -21.66 -3.36
CA GLU A 143 1.43 -22.25 -2.12
C GLU A 143 1.12 -23.74 -1.94
N ASP A 144 0.18 -24.29 -2.72
CA ASP A 144 -0.10 -25.72 -2.79
C ASP A 144 0.76 -26.46 -3.83
N GLY A 145 1.68 -25.76 -4.49
CA GLY A 145 2.58 -26.30 -5.51
C GLY A 145 2.02 -26.32 -6.93
N ARG A 146 0.73 -26.00 -7.12
CA ARG A 146 0.14 -25.97 -8.46
C ARG A 146 0.76 -24.83 -9.28
N ARG A 147 1.10 -25.13 -10.54
CA ARG A 147 1.54 -24.12 -11.50
C ARG A 147 0.40 -23.18 -11.86
N MET A 148 0.69 -21.89 -11.89
CA MET A 148 -0.21 -20.89 -12.45
C MET A 148 -0.18 -21.00 -13.98
N ARG A 149 -1.31 -21.36 -14.59
CA ARG A 149 -1.42 -21.59 -16.04
C ARG A 149 -1.98 -20.40 -16.81
N SER A 150 -2.78 -19.56 -16.16
CA SER A 150 -3.42 -18.39 -16.76
C SER A 150 -3.42 -17.24 -15.76
N ILE A 151 -3.50 -16.01 -16.29
CA ILE A 151 -3.64 -14.81 -15.48
C ILE A 151 -5.03 -14.85 -14.83
N PRO A 152 -5.09 -14.88 -13.50
CA PRO A 152 -6.35 -14.92 -12.79
C PRO A 152 -6.89 -13.49 -12.62
N ASN A 153 -8.22 -13.31 -12.49
CA ASN A 153 -8.86 -11.98 -12.44
C ASN A 153 -8.15 -10.98 -11.51
N ALA A 154 -8.08 -9.72 -11.93
CA ALA A 154 -7.40 -8.65 -11.21
C ALA A 154 -7.94 -8.49 -9.78
N VAL A 155 -9.27 -8.50 -9.59
CA VAL A 155 -9.92 -8.48 -8.27
C VAL A 155 -10.26 -9.90 -7.83
N ALA A 156 -9.86 -10.26 -6.61
CA ALA A 156 -10.16 -11.55 -6.00
C ALA A 156 -11.68 -11.71 -5.76
N SER A 157 -12.19 -12.93 -5.91
CA SER A 157 -13.61 -13.24 -5.68
C SER A 157 -14.04 -13.12 -4.22
N LYS A 158 -13.08 -13.16 -3.29
CA LYS A 158 -13.28 -12.98 -1.86
C LYS A 158 -12.54 -11.72 -1.38
N ASP A 159 -13.19 -10.96 -0.51
CA ASP A 159 -12.65 -9.78 0.16
C ASP A 159 -11.70 -10.19 1.31
N MET A 160 -11.17 -9.20 2.03
CA MET A 160 -10.25 -9.42 3.16
C MET A 160 -10.85 -10.22 4.31
N ALA A 161 -12.19 -10.23 4.46
CA ALA A 161 -12.89 -11.01 5.47
C ALA A 161 -13.21 -12.44 4.98
N GLY A 162 -12.92 -12.75 3.71
CA GLY A 162 -13.27 -14.02 3.08
C GLY A 162 -14.73 -14.09 2.61
N ILE A 163 -15.44 -12.96 2.59
CA ILE A 163 -16.80 -12.81 2.06
C ILE A 163 -16.70 -12.54 0.56
N THR A 164 -17.76 -12.82 -0.21
CA THR A 164 -17.77 -12.50 -1.64
C THR A 164 -17.56 -11.00 -1.86
N ALA A 165 -16.56 -10.64 -2.65
CA ALA A 165 -16.25 -9.26 -3.00
C ALA A 165 -17.38 -8.63 -3.83
N SER A 166 -17.45 -7.31 -3.83
CA SER A 166 -18.36 -6.55 -4.69
C SER A 166 -18.08 -6.86 -6.17
N LYS A 167 -19.10 -6.67 -7.02
CA LYS A 167 -18.92 -6.83 -8.47
C LYS A 167 -18.10 -5.65 -9.01
N TRP A 168 -16.86 -5.92 -9.38
CA TRP A 168 -15.95 -5.01 -10.10
C TRP A 168 -15.93 -5.40 -11.59
N THR A 169 -17.02 -5.13 -12.29
CA THR A 169 -17.26 -5.56 -13.68
C THR A 169 -16.15 -5.11 -14.63
N GLY A 170 -15.78 -3.83 -14.58
CA GLY A 170 -14.72 -3.27 -15.40
C GLY A 170 -13.34 -3.89 -15.15
N ALA A 171 -13.08 -4.45 -13.97
CA ALA A 171 -11.80 -5.06 -13.62
C ALA A 171 -11.49 -6.33 -14.43
N ALA A 172 -12.49 -6.98 -15.03
CA ALA A 172 -12.30 -8.13 -15.90
C ALA A 172 -11.57 -7.77 -17.22
N ARG A 173 -11.62 -6.49 -17.62
CA ARG A 173 -10.95 -5.98 -18.82
C ARG A 173 -9.55 -5.45 -18.54
N MET A 174 -9.13 -5.37 -17.27
CA MET A 174 -7.80 -4.87 -16.93
C MET A 174 -6.72 -5.72 -17.54
N MET A 175 -5.79 -5.05 -18.20
CA MET A 175 -4.61 -5.67 -18.76
C MET A 175 -3.53 -5.82 -17.68
N PRO A 176 -2.66 -6.83 -17.78
CA PRO A 176 -1.44 -6.89 -16.99
C PRO A 176 -0.63 -5.60 -17.12
N THR A 177 0.02 -5.17 -16.04
CA THR A 177 0.75 -3.92 -16.03
C THR A 177 2.02 -4.03 -16.89
N PRO A 178 2.18 -3.22 -17.95
CA PRO A 178 3.44 -3.16 -18.67
C PRO A 178 4.52 -2.54 -17.79
N ILE A 179 5.73 -3.08 -17.88
CA ILE A 179 6.90 -2.64 -17.11
C ILE A 179 8.00 -2.22 -18.07
N ASP A 180 8.50 -0.99 -17.92
CA ASP A 180 9.75 -0.55 -18.52
C ASP A 180 10.93 -1.28 -17.83
N ARG A 181 11.24 -2.46 -18.36
CA ARG A 181 12.29 -3.34 -17.82
C ARG A 181 13.67 -2.72 -17.95
N ALA A 182 13.91 -1.90 -18.97
CA ALA A 182 15.21 -1.28 -19.19
C ALA A 182 15.47 -0.29 -18.06
N ARG A 183 14.58 0.69 -17.88
CA ARG A 183 14.71 1.71 -16.82
C ARG A 183 14.71 1.12 -15.43
N LEU A 184 13.82 0.15 -15.16
CA LEU A 184 13.81 -0.49 -13.85
C LEU A 184 15.11 -1.28 -13.59
N SER A 185 15.71 -1.91 -14.62
CA SER A 185 17.00 -2.59 -14.46
C SER A 185 18.15 -1.61 -14.20
N GLN A 186 18.15 -0.47 -14.87
CA GLN A 186 19.12 0.62 -14.68
C GLN A 186 19.02 1.20 -13.27
N LEU A 187 17.79 1.45 -12.78
CA LEU A 187 17.56 1.87 -11.39
C LEU A 187 18.16 0.86 -10.40
N VAL A 188 17.97 -0.45 -10.61
CA VAL A 188 18.55 -1.46 -9.71
C VAL A 188 20.07 -1.40 -9.73
N GLN A 189 20.71 -1.25 -10.89
CA GLN A 189 22.17 -1.13 -10.99
C GLN A 189 22.68 0.11 -10.25
N TRP A 190 22.01 1.25 -10.42
CA TRP A 190 22.33 2.46 -9.70
C TRP A 190 22.19 2.28 -8.18
N LEU A 191 21.08 1.69 -7.71
CA LEU A 191 20.88 1.40 -6.28
C LEU A 191 21.95 0.46 -5.72
N GLU A 192 22.34 -0.59 -6.47
CA GLU A 192 23.42 -1.52 -6.10
C GLU A 192 24.75 -0.76 -5.95
N MET A 193 25.08 0.12 -6.90
CA MET A 193 26.29 0.98 -6.84
C MET A 193 26.27 1.93 -5.64
N GLN A 194 25.13 2.56 -5.34
CA GLN A 194 25.02 3.44 -4.17
C GLN A 194 25.22 2.67 -2.85
N ILE A 195 24.74 1.43 -2.77
CA ILE A 195 25.01 0.56 -1.61
C ILE A 195 26.51 0.29 -1.49
N GLU A 196 27.19 -0.04 -2.59
CA GLU A 196 28.64 -0.32 -2.60
C GLU A 196 29.46 0.91 -2.16
N ILE A 197 29.16 2.09 -2.70
CA ILE A 197 29.82 3.36 -2.33
C ILE A 197 29.62 3.67 -0.85
N ASN A 198 28.36 3.61 -0.37
CA ASN A 198 28.05 3.87 1.05
C ASN A 198 28.69 2.85 1.99
N THR A 199 28.91 1.61 1.55
CA THR A 199 29.64 0.61 2.36
C THR A 199 31.15 0.83 2.38
N ALA A 200 31.70 1.54 1.39
CA ALA A 200 33.13 1.83 1.28
C ALA A 200 33.54 3.11 2.01
N ASP A 201 32.65 4.10 2.09
CA ASP A 201 32.89 5.36 2.81
C ASP A 201 32.44 5.25 4.28
N LEU A 202 33.38 4.98 5.18
CA LEU A 202 33.14 4.87 6.62
C LEU A 202 32.66 6.18 7.28
N PHE A 203 32.79 7.33 6.62
CA PHE A 203 32.66 8.65 7.26
C PHE A 203 31.55 9.55 6.70
N SER A 204 30.84 9.17 5.63
CA SER A 204 29.80 10.02 5.01
C SER A 204 28.41 9.39 4.90
N ALA A 205 28.15 8.25 5.55
CA ALA A 205 26.92 7.49 5.41
C ALA A 205 25.67 8.18 6.01
N GLU A 206 25.14 9.20 5.32
CA GLU A 206 23.69 9.33 5.26
C GLU A 206 23.17 8.11 4.49
N GLU A 207 22.95 7.00 5.20
CA GLU A 207 22.20 5.86 4.66
C GLU A 207 20.89 6.40 4.11
N ILE A 208 20.67 6.33 2.79
CA ILE A 208 19.32 6.47 2.24
C ILE A 208 18.54 5.28 2.82
N PRO A 209 17.63 5.46 3.80
CA PRO A 209 17.06 4.34 4.51
C PRO A 209 16.23 3.50 3.54
N GLY A 210 16.56 2.22 3.43
CA GLY A 210 15.80 1.28 2.59
C GLY A 210 16.32 1.06 1.16
N LEU A 211 17.56 1.44 0.80
CA LEU A 211 18.13 1.08 -0.51
C LEU A 211 18.10 -0.44 -0.77
N LYS A 212 18.53 -1.24 0.20
CA LYS A 212 18.49 -2.72 0.10
C LYS A 212 17.07 -3.23 -0.15
N HIS A 213 16.08 -2.64 0.53
CA HIS A 213 14.67 -2.95 0.32
C HIS A 213 14.19 -2.56 -1.08
N MET A 214 14.64 -1.41 -1.60
CA MET A 214 14.32 -0.97 -2.97
C MET A 214 14.90 -1.92 -4.02
N VAL A 215 16.17 -2.34 -3.87
CA VAL A 215 16.80 -3.35 -4.75
C VAL A 215 16.00 -4.65 -4.74
N GLU A 216 15.59 -5.11 -3.56
CA GLU A 216 14.81 -6.34 -3.43
C GLU A 216 13.45 -6.23 -4.14
N ILE A 217 12.68 -5.17 -3.87
CA ILE A 217 11.36 -4.95 -4.48
C ILE A 217 11.47 -4.83 -6.00
N ALA A 218 12.41 -4.02 -6.50
CA ALA A 218 12.61 -3.84 -7.94
C ALA A 218 13.07 -5.13 -8.63
N GLY A 219 13.96 -5.90 -7.99
CA GLY A 219 14.37 -7.22 -8.47
C GLY A 219 13.19 -8.21 -8.55
N LYS A 220 12.31 -8.22 -7.55
CA LYS A 220 11.10 -9.06 -7.57
C LYS A 220 10.13 -8.62 -8.66
N ILE A 221 9.93 -7.33 -8.89
CA ILE A 221 9.10 -6.81 -9.98
C ILE A 221 9.67 -7.23 -11.34
N LEU A 222 10.99 -7.13 -11.56
CA LEU A 222 11.65 -7.59 -12.78
C LEU A 222 11.51 -9.10 -13.00
N ALA A 223 11.55 -9.90 -11.92
CA ALA A 223 11.29 -11.33 -12.00
C ALA A 223 9.84 -11.64 -12.39
N LEU A 224 8.87 -10.91 -11.81
CA LEU A 224 7.45 -11.03 -12.18
C LEU A 224 7.19 -10.59 -13.63
N ALA A 225 7.92 -9.57 -14.12
CA ALA A 225 7.90 -9.12 -15.51
C ALA A 225 8.56 -10.10 -16.50
N SER A 226 9.08 -11.23 -16.01
CA SER A 226 9.69 -12.29 -16.82
C SER A 226 8.88 -13.58 -16.79
N THR A 227 7.62 -13.52 -16.33
CA THR A 227 6.81 -14.72 -16.12
C THR A 227 6.21 -15.27 -17.41
N ASP A 228 6.07 -16.59 -17.49
CA ASP A 228 5.41 -17.28 -18.60
C ASP A 228 3.90 -16.98 -18.69
N VAL A 229 3.27 -16.70 -17.54
CA VAL A 229 1.82 -16.48 -17.45
C VAL A 229 1.40 -15.07 -17.85
N ALA A 230 2.12 -14.03 -17.45
CA ALA A 230 1.81 -12.65 -17.84
C ALA A 230 2.43 -12.26 -19.18
N GLY A 231 3.48 -12.98 -19.59
CA GLY A 231 4.28 -12.66 -20.76
C GLY A 231 5.45 -11.71 -20.44
N PRO A 232 6.48 -11.68 -21.31
CA PRO A 232 7.64 -10.82 -21.11
C PRO A 232 7.24 -9.34 -21.07
N GLY A 233 7.69 -8.61 -20.04
CA GLY A 233 7.41 -7.18 -19.90
C GLY A 233 6.15 -6.86 -19.09
N PHE A 234 5.40 -7.86 -18.63
CA PHE A 234 4.13 -7.63 -17.95
C PHE A 234 4.08 -8.20 -16.54
N VAL A 235 3.44 -7.48 -15.62
CA VAL A 235 3.22 -7.92 -14.24
C VAL A 235 1.73 -7.98 -13.96
N MET A 236 1.25 -9.13 -13.48
CA MET A 236 -0.12 -9.28 -13.00
C MET A 236 -0.30 -8.64 -11.62
N GLN A 237 -1.10 -7.57 -11.54
CA GLN A 237 -1.54 -7.00 -10.26
C GLN A 237 -2.77 -7.77 -9.79
N ARG A 238 -2.78 -8.12 -8.49
CA ARG A 238 -3.95 -8.74 -7.86
C ARG A 238 -4.42 -7.89 -6.70
N TYR A 239 -5.72 -7.69 -6.61
CA TYR A 239 -6.37 -6.86 -5.61
C TYR A 239 -7.33 -7.67 -4.77
N VAL A 240 -7.41 -7.32 -3.48
CA VAL A 240 -8.44 -7.78 -2.56
C VAL A 240 -9.21 -6.57 -2.05
N GLU A 241 -10.52 -6.68 -2.00
CA GLU A 241 -11.39 -5.63 -1.48
C GLU A 241 -11.36 -5.60 0.05
N SER A 242 -11.33 -4.41 0.66
CA SER A 242 -11.49 -4.22 2.11
C SER A 242 -12.96 -4.18 2.54
N ASP A 243 -13.16 -4.05 3.85
CA ASP A 243 -14.46 -3.78 4.45
C ASP A 243 -15.07 -2.44 4.01
N SER A 244 -14.26 -1.43 3.71
CA SER A 244 -14.73 -0.16 3.13
C SER A 244 -14.95 -0.20 1.61
N GLY A 245 -14.56 -1.28 0.93
CA GLY A 245 -14.64 -1.41 -0.52
C GLY A 245 -13.38 -0.97 -1.27
N ARG A 246 -12.37 -0.39 -0.60
CA ARG A 246 -11.08 -0.07 -1.23
C ARG A 246 -10.41 -1.34 -1.78
N LEU A 247 -9.75 -1.21 -2.92
CA LEU A 247 -8.94 -2.28 -3.49
C LEU A 247 -7.49 -2.19 -3.03
N TYR A 248 -7.01 -3.29 -2.46
CA TYR A 248 -5.68 -3.42 -1.91
C TYR A 248 -4.91 -4.48 -2.68
N ALA A 249 -3.79 -4.08 -3.28
CA ALA A 249 -2.93 -5.01 -3.99
C ALA A 249 -2.35 -6.06 -3.03
N GLN A 250 -2.16 -7.28 -3.54
CA GLN A 250 -1.62 -8.44 -2.84
C GLN A 250 -0.25 -8.83 -3.41
N ASN A 251 0.54 -9.56 -2.62
CA ASN A 251 1.90 -9.99 -2.97
C ASN A 251 2.83 -8.79 -3.31
N VAL A 252 3.92 -9.04 -4.02
CA VAL A 252 4.76 -7.98 -4.60
C VAL A 252 3.92 -7.24 -5.65
N ASN A 253 3.77 -5.92 -5.49
CA ASN A 253 2.87 -5.10 -6.28
C ASN A 253 3.39 -3.67 -6.43
N LEU A 254 2.83 -2.93 -7.39
CA LEU A 254 3.22 -1.53 -7.65
C LEU A 254 2.39 -0.51 -6.85
N GLN A 255 1.23 -0.88 -6.29
CA GLN A 255 0.40 0.02 -5.49
C GLN A 255 1.13 0.51 -4.23
N THR A 256 1.92 -0.37 -3.60
CA THR A 256 2.70 -0.04 -2.40
C THR A 256 4.21 0.10 -2.66
N ALA A 257 4.64 0.05 -3.92
CA ALA A 257 6.06 0.16 -4.26
C ALA A 257 6.57 1.60 -4.00
N PRO A 258 7.84 1.75 -3.58
CA PRO A 258 8.50 3.06 -3.52
C PRO A 258 8.30 3.89 -4.78
N ARG A 259 8.09 5.20 -4.63
CA ARG A 259 7.77 6.12 -5.74
C ARG A 259 8.74 5.98 -6.91
N LEU A 260 10.04 5.94 -6.63
CA LEU A 260 11.07 5.85 -7.66
C LEU A 260 11.01 4.54 -8.46
N ILE A 261 10.67 3.42 -7.79
CA ILE A 261 10.45 2.12 -8.46
C ILE A 261 9.21 2.20 -9.33
N LYS A 262 8.10 2.75 -8.83
CA LYS A 262 6.87 2.94 -9.60
C LYS A 262 7.11 3.81 -10.85
N GLN A 263 7.79 4.94 -10.68
CA GLN A 263 8.12 5.87 -11.78
C GLN A 263 9.03 5.23 -12.84
N SER A 264 9.99 4.40 -12.41
CA SER A 264 10.87 3.70 -13.34
C SER A 264 10.17 2.56 -14.05
N ALA A 265 9.31 1.82 -13.34
CA ALA A 265 8.56 0.70 -13.90
C ALA A 265 7.47 1.14 -14.87
N LEU A 266 6.81 2.27 -14.61
CA LEU A 266 5.66 2.77 -15.38
C LEU A 266 5.99 4.00 -16.22
N HIS A 267 7.27 4.20 -16.54
CA HIS A 267 7.72 5.38 -17.26
C HIS A 267 6.94 5.56 -18.59
N GLY A 268 6.52 6.80 -18.86
CA GLY A 268 5.80 7.17 -20.08
C GLY A 268 4.29 6.89 -20.04
N LEU A 269 3.81 6.12 -19.06
CA LEU A 269 2.37 5.92 -18.83
C LEU A 269 1.75 7.15 -18.13
N TRP A 270 0.43 7.15 -17.99
CA TRP A 270 -0.32 8.26 -17.40
C TRP A 270 -0.81 7.90 -15.99
N GLU A 271 -0.58 8.78 -15.02
CA GLU A 271 -1.06 8.67 -13.64
C GLU A 271 -2.15 9.73 -13.40
N TYR A 272 -3.24 9.28 -12.78
CA TYR A 272 -4.39 10.09 -12.43
C TYR A 272 -4.63 9.97 -10.92
N ASP A 273 -4.65 11.09 -10.21
CA ASP A 273 -4.94 11.15 -8.78
C ASP A 273 -6.09 12.13 -8.51
N ILE A 274 -6.99 11.79 -7.58
CA ILE A 274 -8.09 12.68 -7.19
C ILE A 274 -7.53 13.78 -6.28
N GLN A 275 -7.64 15.02 -6.73
CA GLN A 275 -7.13 16.17 -5.99
C GLN A 275 -7.86 16.32 -4.65
N ASN A 276 -7.08 16.36 -3.55
CA ASN A 276 -7.57 16.54 -2.19
C ASN A 276 -8.74 15.61 -1.80
N CYS A 277 -8.73 14.38 -2.33
CA CYS A 277 -9.83 13.41 -2.29
C CYS A 277 -10.62 13.38 -0.97
N HIS A 278 -9.97 13.17 0.18
CA HIS A 278 -10.69 13.08 1.46
C HIS A 278 -11.39 14.37 1.86
N TYR A 279 -10.78 15.53 1.62
CA TYR A 279 -11.37 16.84 1.96
C TYR A 279 -12.48 17.22 1.00
N SER A 280 -12.32 16.95 -0.31
CA SER A 280 -13.35 17.25 -1.31
C SER A 280 -14.59 16.37 -1.14
N ILE A 281 -14.42 15.09 -0.79
CA ILE A 281 -15.53 14.19 -0.46
C ILE A 281 -16.20 14.64 0.85
N PHE A 282 -15.42 14.97 1.89
CA PHE A 282 -15.96 15.43 3.17
C PHE A 282 -16.81 16.70 3.01
N ASP A 283 -16.31 17.71 2.28
CA ASP A 283 -17.01 18.97 2.04
C ASP A 283 -18.36 18.74 1.36
N GLN A 284 -18.40 17.90 0.32
CA GLN A 284 -19.63 17.54 -0.37
C GLN A 284 -20.60 16.74 0.51
N MET A 285 -20.10 15.80 1.33
CA MET A 285 -20.93 15.06 2.29
C MET A 285 -21.54 16.00 3.34
N ALA A 286 -20.74 16.93 3.87
CA ALA A 286 -21.18 17.93 4.82
C ALA A 286 -22.28 18.83 4.21
N GLN A 287 -22.05 19.33 2.99
CA GLN A 287 -23.00 20.17 2.28
C GLN A 287 -24.34 19.45 2.04
N ARG A 288 -24.30 18.18 1.59
CA ARG A 288 -25.51 17.36 1.42
C ARG A 288 -26.25 17.09 2.72
N ALA A 289 -25.54 17.11 3.85
CA ALA A 289 -26.12 16.98 5.19
C ALA A 289 -26.53 18.34 5.79
N GLY A 290 -26.45 19.44 5.04
CA GLY A 290 -26.87 20.78 5.46
C GLY A 290 -25.81 21.56 6.26
N TYR A 291 -24.54 21.18 6.19
CA TYR A 291 -23.43 21.89 6.84
C TYR A 291 -22.44 22.47 5.83
N GLU A 292 -22.22 23.78 5.87
CA GLU A 292 -21.17 24.42 5.07
C GLU A 292 -19.86 24.52 5.88
N ALA A 293 -18.88 23.69 5.52
CA ALA A 293 -17.56 23.68 6.15
C ALA A 293 -16.65 24.78 5.57
N GLN A 294 -16.93 26.04 5.90
CA GLN A 294 -16.31 27.21 5.26
C GLN A 294 -14.77 27.20 5.28
N ASN A 295 -14.13 26.72 6.35
CA ASN A 295 -12.67 26.69 6.44
C ASN A 295 -12.07 25.55 5.61
N ILE A 296 -12.78 24.42 5.49
CA ILE A 296 -12.40 23.36 4.55
C ILE A 296 -12.55 23.84 3.11
N LYS A 297 -13.64 24.52 2.77
CA LYS A 297 -13.86 25.11 1.45
C LYS A 297 -12.77 26.13 1.08
N ARG A 298 -12.40 27.01 2.02
CA ARG A 298 -11.24 27.92 1.86
C ARG A 298 -9.93 27.18 1.70
N TYR A 299 -9.71 26.11 2.48
CA TYR A 299 -8.53 25.26 2.34
C TYR A 299 -8.46 24.62 0.94
N LEU A 300 -9.56 24.04 0.44
CA LEU A 300 -9.64 23.43 -0.88
C LEU A 300 -9.32 24.42 -2.01
N ALA A 301 -9.77 25.67 -1.88
CA ALA A 301 -9.49 26.74 -2.86
C ALA A 301 -8.00 27.18 -2.88
N GLY A 302 -7.23 26.91 -1.83
CA GLY A 302 -5.88 27.43 -1.65
C GLY A 302 -4.93 26.49 -0.92
N THR A 303 -4.96 25.18 -1.21
CA THR A 303 -4.31 24.16 -0.36
C THR A 303 -2.81 24.37 -0.16
N SER A 304 -2.05 24.69 -1.21
CA SER A 304 -0.62 24.93 -1.11
C SER A 304 -0.32 26.18 -0.29
N HIS A 305 -1.09 27.26 -0.49
CA HIS A 305 -0.93 28.50 0.26
C HIS A 305 -1.22 28.28 1.76
N THR A 306 -2.30 27.58 2.09
CA THR A 306 -2.63 27.24 3.49
C THR A 306 -1.55 26.39 4.14
N ARG A 307 -1.08 25.35 3.46
CA ARG A 307 -0.05 24.45 4.01
C ARG A 307 1.29 25.15 4.20
N LEU A 308 1.75 25.93 3.21
CA LEU A 308 2.97 26.72 3.32
C LEU A 308 2.88 27.77 4.43
N GLY A 309 1.72 28.41 4.59
CA GLY A 309 1.48 29.35 5.68
C GLY A 309 1.59 28.69 7.06
N ILE A 310 0.97 27.51 7.24
CA ILE A 310 1.11 26.71 8.47
C ILE A 310 2.58 26.31 8.66
N ALA A 311 3.21 25.76 7.62
CA ALA A 311 4.59 25.29 7.64
C ALA A 311 5.56 26.38 8.13
N HIS A 312 5.46 27.58 7.55
CA HIS A 312 6.26 28.74 7.91
C HIS A 312 6.07 29.16 9.38
N ARG A 313 4.82 29.27 9.85
CA ARG A 313 4.54 29.70 11.24
C ARG A 313 4.99 28.69 12.29
N MET A 314 5.08 27.41 11.94
CA MET A 314 5.42 26.32 12.87
C MET A 314 6.88 25.85 12.75
N GLY A 315 7.64 26.33 11.76
CA GLY A 315 8.99 25.85 11.47
C GLY A 315 9.03 24.40 10.99
N ILE A 316 8.00 23.96 10.25
CA ILE A 316 7.90 22.59 9.71
C ILE A 316 7.87 22.62 8.17
N THR A 317 7.92 21.45 7.54
CA THR A 317 7.81 21.33 6.08
C THR A 317 6.35 21.35 5.58
N ASP A 318 6.10 21.76 4.32
CA ASP A 318 4.78 21.62 3.66
C ASP A 318 4.23 20.20 3.78
N LYS A 319 5.13 19.22 3.65
CA LYS A 319 4.85 17.80 3.78
C LYS A 319 4.31 17.47 5.17
N GLN A 320 5.00 17.91 6.24
CA GLN A 320 4.53 17.74 7.61
C GLN A 320 3.20 18.48 7.88
N ALA A 321 3.01 19.68 7.34
CA ALA A 321 1.73 20.39 7.46
C ALA A 321 0.57 19.60 6.80
N LYS A 322 0.80 19.05 5.60
CA LYS A 322 -0.15 18.13 4.93
C LYS A 322 -0.45 16.93 5.81
N VAL A 323 0.57 16.36 6.45
CA VAL A 323 0.43 15.25 7.37
C VAL A 323 -0.52 15.57 8.52
N CYS A 324 -0.27 16.68 9.24
CA CYS A 324 -1.07 17.04 10.40
C CYS A 324 -2.54 17.30 10.05
N LEU A 325 -2.79 17.93 8.90
CA LEU A 325 -4.15 18.16 8.37
C LEU A 325 -4.86 16.83 8.05
N LEU A 326 -4.20 15.89 7.37
CA LEU A 326 -4.76 14.57 7.14
C LEU A 326 -5.02 13.80 8.45
N ALA A 327 -4.14 13.94 9.44
CA ALA A 327 -4.28 13.26 10.72
C ALA A 327 -5.57 13.66 11.45
N ILE A 328 -5.95 14.94 11.47
CA ILE A 328 -7.20 15.40 12.10
C ILE A 328 -8.46 14.93 11.36
N MET A 329 -8.41 14.79 10.03
CA MET A 329 -9.48 14.18 9.23
C MET A 329 -9.79 12.76 9.75
N TYR A 330 -8.73 12.00 10.03
CA TYR A 330 -8.79 10.64 10.56
C TYR A 330 -8.90 10.55 12.10
N GLY A 331 -9.10 11.68 12.78
CA GLY A 331 -9.45 11.72 14.20
C GLY A 331 -8.27 11.82 15.17
N ALA A 332 -7.09 12.24 14.70
CA ALA A 332 -5.98 12.58 15.58
C ALA A 332 -6.39 13.65 16.60
N ARG A 333 -5.91 13.47 17.84
CA ARG A 333 -6.20 14.40 18.94
C ARG A 333 -5.34 15.64 18.82
N ALA A 334 -5.93 16.81 19.06
CA ALA A 334 -5.19 18.07 19.15
C ALA A 334 -4.68 18.29 20.58
N ASN A 335 -3.74 17.46 21.01
CA ASN A 335 -3.00 17.68 22.25
C ASN A 335 -1.55 17.20 22.10
N VAL A 336 -0.68 17.70 22.98
CA VAL A 336 0.78 17.58 22.86
C VAL A 336 1.35 16.26 23.37
N PHE A 337 0.52 15.26 23.66
CA PHE A 337 1.01 13.97 24.13
C PHE A 337 1.92 13.32 23.06
N PRO A 338 3.18 12.97 23.36
CA PRO A 338 4.18 12.59 22.35
C PRO A 338 3.78 11.41 21.46
N GLU A 339 3.03 10.44 22.00
CA GLU A 339 2.59 9.25 21.25
C GLU A 339 1.40 9.53 20.32
N ASN A 340 0.86 10.76 20.31
CA ASN A 340 -0.12 11.13 19.31
C ASN A 340 0.59 11.44 17.99
N ALA A 341 -0.07 11.06 16.90
CA ALA A 341 0.41 11.21 15.53
C ALA A 341 0.96 12.59 15.14
N ILE A 342 0.40 13.67 15.69
CA ILE A 342 0.84 15.03 15.34
C ILE A 342 2.15 15.35 16.07
N PRO A 343 2.24 15.31 17.41
CA PRO A 343 3.51 15.42 18.12
C PRO A 343 4.60 14.46 17.65
N GLU A 344 4.25 13.22 17.29
CA GLU A 344 5.20 12.25 16.73
C GLU A 344 5.82 12.72 15.40
N GLU A 345 5.03 13.33 14.52
CA GLU A 345 5.49 13.81 13.20
C GLU A 345 6.31 15.11 13.27
N ILE A 346 5.90 16.07 14.13
CA ILE A 346 6.44 17.44 14.10
C ILE A 346 7.15 17.87 15.39
N GLY A 347 7.17 17.01 16.40
CA GLY A 347 7.69 17.33 17.72
C GLY A 347 6.72 18.15 18.57
N GLU A 348 6.92 18.10 19.88
CA GLU A 348 6.01 18.69 20.87
C GLU A 348 5.91 20.22 20.75
N ALA A 349 7.03 20.90 20.52
CA ALA A 349 7.09 22.36 20.43
C ALA A 349 6.26 22.89 19.25
N ALA A 350 6.46 22.33 18.05
CA ALA A 350 5.70 22.70 16.87
C ALA A 350 4.23 22.30 17.00
N ALA A 351 3.92 21.14 17.60
CA ALA A 351 2.53 20.73 17.86
C ALA A 351 1.79 21.71 18.79
N ARG A 352 2.46 22.22 19.83
CA ARG A 352 1.88 23.24 20.72
C ARG A 352 1.49 24.51 19.97
N LEU A 353 2.37 25.01 19.10
CA LEU A 353 2.09 26.16 18.25
C LEU A 353 0.97 25.86 17.24
N LEU A 354 0.97 24.66 16.65
CA LEU A 354 -0.01 24.26 15.63
C LEU A 354 -1.43 24.22 16.21
N PHE A 355 -1.61 23.72 17.43
CA PHE A 355 -2.92 23.71 18.08
C PHE A 355 -3.40 25.11 18.48
N GLN A 356 -2.47 26.09 18.53
CA GLN A 356 -2.77 27.49 18.75
C GLN A 356 -3.07 28.27 17.45
N ASP A 357 -2.68 27.74 16.29
CA ASP A 357 -2.89 28.35 14.98
C ASP A 357 -4.40 28.43 14.63
N PRO A 358 -4.93 29.63 14.32
CA PRO A 358 -6.34 29.81 14.01
C PRO A 358 -6.79 29.04 12.77
N VAL A 359 -5.96 28.94 11.73
CA VAL A 359 -6.32 28.25 10.48
C VAL A 359 -6.45 26.76 10.74
N PHE A 360 -5.47 26.16 11.41
CA PHE A 360 -5.51 24.75 11.77
C PHE A 360 -6.69 24.43 12.70
N ARG A 361 -6.92 25.25 13.73
CA ARG A 361 -8.04 25.07 14.66
C ARG A 361 -9.38 25.15 13.95
N ASN A 362 -9.58 26.13 13.08
CA ASN A 362 -10.85 26.31 12.38
C ASN A 362 -11.15 25.16 11.42
N ILE A 363 -10.14 24.65 10.70
CA ILE A 363 -10.28 23.44 9.89
C ILE A 363 -10.63 22.23 10.77
N HIS A 364 -9.97 22.08 11.92
CA HIS A 364 -10.25 20.99 12.84
C HIS A 364 -11.68 21.05 13.39
N GLU A 365 -12.18 22.23 13.73
CA GLU A 365 -13.56 22.41 14.19
C GLU A 365 -14.58 22.10 13.08
N ASP A 366 -14.32 22.47 11.83
CA ASP A 366 -15.15 22.06 10.69
C ASP A 366 -15.20 20.55 10.54
N ILE A 367 -14.05 19.87 10.67
CA ILE A 367 -14.00 18.40 10.63
C ILE A 367 -14.83 17.80 11.77
N LYS A 368 -14.70 18.30 13.01
CA LYS A 368 -15.46 17.78 14.16
C LYS A 368 -16.96 17.96 13.97
N ARG A 369 -17.39 19.17 13.58
CA ARG A 369 -18.81 19.50 13.38
C ARG A 369 -19.39 18.73 12.20
N GLY A 370 -18.73 18.80 11.05
CA GLY A 370 -19.16 18.08 9.84
C GLY A 370 -19.21 16.57 10.07
N ARG A 371 -18.25 15.97 10.78
CA ARG A 371 -18.30 14.53 11.15
C ARG A 371 -19.57 14.17 11.92
N LYS A 372 -19.95 15.00 12.91
CA LYS A 372 -21.18 14.77 13.70
C LYS A 372 -22.42 14.84 12.79
N ILE A 373 -22.49 15.86 11.93
CA ILE A 373 -23.64 16.12 11.05
C ILE A 373 -23.77 15.05 9.97
N ILE A 374 -22.68 14.72 9.27
CA ILE A 374 -22.63 13.65 8.25
C ILE A 374 -23.11 12.32 8.83
N LEU A 375 -22.63 11.96 10.03
CA LEU A 375 -23.01 10.69 10.67
C LEU A 375 -24.45 10.69 11.17
N ALA A 376 -24.96 11.84 11.64
CA ALA A 376 -26.37 11.99 12.03
C ALA A 376 -27.33 11.91 10.84
N ALA A 377 -26.88 12.32 9.65
CA ALA A 377 -27.64 12.21 8.41
C ALA A 377 -27.73 10.77 7.85
N GLN A 378 -26.91 9.85 8.35
CA GLN A 378 -27.00 8.44 7.95
C GLN A 378 -28.29 7.83 8.51
N ARG A 379 -28.84 6.84 7.79
CA ARG A 379 -30.00 6.07 8.23
C ARG A 379 -29.56 4.65 8.59
N PRO A 380 -29.19 4.36 9.85
CA PRO A 380 -28.76 3.04 10.24
C PRO A 380 -29.89 2.03 10.07
N SER A 381 -29.56 0.83 9.60
CA SER A 381 -30.48 -0.31 9.57
C SER A 381 -29.85 -1.45 10.34
N ARG A 382 -30.58 -2.05 11.29
CA ARG A 382 -30.08 -3.15 12.13
C ARG A 382 -28.72 -2.86 12.80
N GLY A 383 -28.50 -1.61 13.22
CA GLY A 383 -27.26 -1.20 13.88
C GLY A 383 -26.03 -1.04 12.95
N VAL A 384 -26.21 -1.00 11.63
CA VAL A 384 -25.13 -0.73 10.68
C VAL A 384 -25.47 0.46 9.77
N ILE A 385 -24.42 1.15 9.29
CA ILE A 385 -24.51 2.14 8.20
C ILE A 385 -23.81 1.58 6.97
N PHE A 386 -24.29 1.95 5.78
CA PHE A 386 -23.74 1.52 4.50
C PHE A 386 -23.02 2.67 3.81
N ASN A 387 -21.92 2.37 3.12
CA ASN A 387 -21.21 3.34 2.30
C ASN A 387 -21.68 3.29 0.83
N ALA A 388 -21.08 4.12 -0.03
CA ALA A 388 -21.50 4.29 -1.43
C ALA A 388 -21.38 3.02 -2.29
N VAL A 389 -20.60 2.02 -1.88
CA VAL A 389 -20.49 0.71 -2.55
C VAL A 389 -21.26 -0.41 -1.84
N GLY A 390 -22.11 -0.05 -0.86
CA GLY A 390 -22.99 -0.99 -0.16
C GLY A 390 -22.30 -1.81 0.93
N LYS A 391 -21.09 -1.45 1.36
CA LYS A 391 -20.43 -2.11 2.48
C LYS A 391 -20.89 -1.56 3.82
N SER A 392 -21.06 -2.42 4.81
CA SER A 392 -21.59 -2.07 6.13
C SER A 392 -20.50 -1.85 7.17
N ILE A 393 -20.70 -0.89 8.07
CA ILE A 393 -19.95 -0.74 9.31
C ILE A 393 -20.91 -0.60 10.51
N SER A 394 -20.57 -1.21 11.65
CA SER A 394 -21.38 -1.12 12.87
C SER A 394 -21.40 0.31 13.44
N VAL A 395 -22.57 0.75 13.93
CA VAL A 395 -22.71 2.04 14.63
C VAL A 395 -21.93 2.10 15.94
N SER A 396 -21.56 0.94 16.51
CA SER A 396 -20.72 0.85 17.71
C SER A 396 -19.24 1.14 17.46
N LYS A 397 -18.83 1.26 16.19
CA LYS A 397 -17.45 1.62 15.82
C LYS A 397 -17.17 3.10 16.08
N GLY A 398 -15.87 3.41 16.19
CA GLY A 398 -15.41 4.77 16.49
C GLY A 398 -15.96 5.78 15.48
N VAL A 399 -16.27 6.99 15.94
CA VAL A 399 -16.76 8.07 15.07
C VAL A 399 -15.79 8.32 13.88
N PRO A 400 -14.45 8.37 14.06
CA PRO A 400 -13.52 8.52 12.94
C PRO A 400 -13.52 7.32 11.98
N GLU A 401 -13.63 6.09 12.50
CA GLU A 401 -13.69 4.87 11.68
C GLU A 401 -14.94 4.86 10.79
N ARG A 402 -16.09 5.28 11.34
CA ARG A 402 -17.35 5.38 10.58
C ARG A 402 -17.27 6.44 9.49
N LEU A 403 -16.69 7.60 9.75
CA LEU A 403 -16.47 8.62 8.72
C LEU A 403 -15.53 8.12 7.62
N ALA A 404 -14.41 7.51 8.01
CA ALA A 404 -13.46 6.93 7.06
C ALA A 404 -14.14 5.89 6.16
N HIS A 405 -14.96 5.00 6.73
CA HIS A 405 -15.71 4.00 5.97
C HIS A 405 -16.62 4.62 4.89
N LEU A 406 -17.26 5.76 5.18
CA LEU A 406 -18.10 6.47 4.22
C LEU A 406 -17.26 7.11 3.11
N ILE A 407 -16.21 7.86 3.45
CA ILE A 407 -15.32 8.54 2.49
C ILE A 407 -14.67 7.51 1.55
N GLN A 408 -14.12 6.44 2.12
CA GLN A 408 -13.48 5.36 1.36
C GLN A 408 -14.45 4.61 0.46
N GLY A 409 -15.72 4.52 0.84
CA GLY A 409 -16.74 3.96 -0.03
C GLY A 409 -17.00 4.82 -1.26
N VAL A 410 -16.90 6.15 -1.14
CA VAL A 410 -17.01 7.06 -2.30
C VAL A 410 -15.81 6.91 -3.22
N GLU A 411 -14.59 6.82 -2.70
CA GLU A 411 -13.40 6.52 -3.51
C GLU A 411 -13.53 5.22 -4.29
N ALA A 412 -13.97 4.16 -3.62
CA ALA A 412 -14.19 2.87 -4.25
C ALA A 412 -15.27 2.95 -5.34
N SER A 413 -16.33 3.73 -5.11
CA SER A 413 -17.38 3.98 -6.10
C SER A 413 -16.83 4.70 -7.33
N ILE A 414 -16.02 5.75 -7.14
CA ILE A 414 -15.37 6.48 -8.23
C ILE A 414 -14.48 5.56 -9.06
N LEU A 415 -13.60 4.77 -8.42
CA LEU A 415 -12.72 3.84 -9.14
C LEU A 415 -13.49 2.75 -9.87
N LYS A 416 -14.66 2.35 -9.35
CA LYS A 416 -15.53 1.39 -10.03
C LYS A 416 -16.06 1.96 -11.35
N GLU A 417 -16.54 3.20 -11.35
CA GLU A 417 -16.98 3.88 -12.56
C GLU A 417 -15.83 4.05 -13.57
N VAL A 418 -14.63 4.43 -13.11
CA VAL A 418 -13.43 4.51 -13.97
C VAL A 418 -13.16 3.18 -14.67
N LEU A 419 -13.23 2.05 -13.95
CA LEU A 419 -13.01 0.72 -14.51
C LEU A 419 -14.13 0.30 -15.47
N ASP A 420 -15.37 0.65 -15.16
CA ASP A 420 -16.52 0.36 -16.02
C ASP A 420 -16.47 1.15 -17.34
N LEU A 421 -15.83 2.32 -17.36
CA LEU A 421 -15.60 3.12 -18.58
C LEU A 421 -14.31 2.71 -19.31
N HIS A 422 -13.20 2.59 -18.60
CA HIS A 422 -11.84 2.52 -19.16
C HIS A 422 -11.05 1.27 -18.76
N GLY A 423 -11.69 0.22 -18.25
CA GLY A 423 -11.00 -0.94 -17.68
C GLY A 423 -9.90 -1.57 -18.54
N ALA A 424 -10.02 -1.53 -19.87
CA ALA A 424 -8.99 -2.03 -20.80
C ALA A 424 -7.72 -1.17 -20.85
N ASP A 425 -7.84 0.11 -20.53
CA ASP A 425 -6.74 1.08 -20.53
C ASP A 425 -6.09 1.21 -19.14
N ILE A 426 -6.78 0.77 -18.07
CA ILE A 426 -6.26 0.84 -16.70
C ILE A 426 -5.27 -0.30 -16.43
N VAL A 427 -4.06 0.06 -16.02
CA VAL A 427 -2.95 -0.88 -15.78
C VAL A 427 -2.57 -0.99 -14.30
N LEU A 428 -2.94 -0.01 -13.47
CA LEU A 428 -2.70 -0.02 -12.02
C LEU A 428 -3.80 0.76 -11.30
N LEU A 429 -4.33 0.18 -10.20
CA LEU A 429 -5.23 0.86 -9.27
C LEU A 429 -4.49 1.29 -8.00
N GLN A 430 -4.75 2.52 -7.56
CA GLN A 430 -4.35 3.11 -6.28
C GLN A 430 -5.61 3.39 -5.43
N HIS A 431 -5.46 3.98 -4.24
CA HIS A 431 -6.60 4.24 -3.35
C HIS A 431 -7.50 5.36 -3.89
N ASP A 432 -6.87 6.48 -4.23
CA ASP A 432 -7.49 7.71 -4.72
C ASP A 432 -7.03 8.03 -6.15
N GLY A 433 -6.59 7.03 -6.91
CA GLY A 433 -6.02 7.22 -8.23
C GLY A 433 -5.80 5.92 -9.00
N PHE A 434 -5.27 6.04 -10.21
CA PHE A 434 -4.98 4.93 -11.11
C PHE A 434 -3.92 5.32 -12.16
N ALA A 435 -3.33 4.32 -12.81
CA ALA A 435 -2.48 4.52 -13.98
C ALA A 435 -3.11 3.90 -15.22
N SER A 436 -2.94 4.58 -16.36
CA SER A 436 -3.45 4.15 -17.66
C SER A 436 -2.34 4.03 -18.70
N SER A 437 -2.51 3.09 -19.63
CA SER A 437 -1.62 2.90 -20.79
C SER A 437 -1.73 4.02 -21.82
N LYS A 438 -2.82 4.78 -21.82
CA LYS A 438 -3.05 5.91 -22.72
C LYS A 438 -3.53 7.13 -21.95
N ARG A 439 -3.41 8.30 -22.58
CA ARG A 439 -3.97 9.52 -22.05
C ARG A 439 -5.50 9.46 -22.09
N LEU A 440 -6.15 9.67 -20.96
CA LEU A 440 -7.60 9.80 -20.83
C LEU A 440 -7.99 11.27 -20.76
N ASP A 441 -9.14 11.61 -21.34
CA ASP A 441 -9.69 12.95 -21.21
C ASP A 441 -10.39 13.10 -19.85
N VAL A 442 -9.83 13.96 -18.99
CA VAL A 442 -10.26 14.13 -17.59
C VAL A 442 -11.61 14.84 -17.47
N THR A 443 -11.96 15.71 -18.41
CA THR A 443 -13.21 16.50 -18.34
C THR A 443 -14.46 15.62 -18.50
N PRO A 444 -14.62 14.85 -19.60
CA PRO A 444 -15.77 13.96 -19.75
C PRO A 444 -15.76 12.85 -18.69
N LEU A 445 -14.59 12.36 -18.29
CA LEU A 445 -14.47 11.37 -17.23
C LEU A 445 -15.02 11.90 -15.89
N ALA A 446 -14.60 13.10 -15.48
CA ALA A 446 -15.09 13.74 -14.25
C ALA A 446 -16.60 14.01 -14.32
N GLN A 447 -17.12 14.41 -15.47
CA GLN A 447 -18.56 14.59 -15.68
C GLN A 447 -19.33 13.28 -15.51
N THR A 448 -18.92 12.20 -16.17
CA THR A 448 -19.59 10.90 -16.04
C THR A 448 -19.52 10.38 -14.61
N ILE A 449 -18.38 10.54 -13.93
CA ILE A 449 -18.24 10.18 -12.51
C ILE A 449 -19.23 10.98 -11.66
N HIS A 450 -19.40 12.28 -11.92
CA HIS A 450 -20.38 13.08 -11.22
C HIS A 450 -21.81 12.59 -11.46
N GLU A 451 -22.20 12.32 -12.71
CA GLU A 451 -23.53 11.83 -13.05
C GLU A 451 -23.86 10.48 -12.37
N LYS A 452 -22.85 9.60 -12.25
CA LYS A 452 -23.02 8.25 -11.68
C LYS A 452 -22.95 8.20 -10.16
N THR A 453 -22.06 9.00 -9.56
CA THR A 453 -21.79 8.94 -8.11
C THR A 453 -22.40 10.11 -7.33
N GLY A 454 -22.81 11.17 -8.03
CA GLY A 454 -23.19 12.46 -7.48
C GLY A 454 -22.02 13.33 -7.01
N TYR A 455 -20.78 12.81 -6.98
CA TYR A 455 -19.62 13.54 -6.46
C TYR A 455 -18.85 14.23 -7.57
N HIS A 456 -18.63 15.54 -7.41
CA HIS A 456 -17.69 16.27 -8.23
C HIS A 456 -16.27 15.96 -7.79
N ILE A 457 -15.41 15.65 -8.76
CA ILE A 457 -13.98 15.42 -8.53
C ILE A 457 -13.15 16.20 -9.52
N THR A 458 -11.94 16.56 -9.08
CA THR A 458 -10.89 17.07 -9.95
C THR A 458 -9.80 16.01 -10.03
N LEU A 459 -9.45 15.60 -11.24
CA LEU A 459 -8.35 14.66 -11.48
C LEU A 459 -7.09 15.44 -11.85
N GLU A 460 -6.01 15.18 -11.12
CA GLU A 460 -4.66 15.59 -11.52
C GLU A 460 -4.12 14.54 -12.49
N GLU A 461 -3.69 14.98 -13.67
CA GLU A 461 -3.10 14.13 -14.70
C GLU A 461 -1.60 14.40 -14.80
N ASN A 462 -0.78 13.35 -14.78
CA ASN A 462 0.66 13.45 -14.97
C ASN A 462 1.18 12.30 -15.83
N GLN A 463 2.02 12.60 -16.82
CA GLN A 463 2.81 11.56 -17.47
C GLN A 463 3.94 11.13 -16.54
N ILE A 464 4.04 9.83 -16.26
CA ILE A 464 4.98 9.28 -15.30
C ILE A 464 6.40 9.43 -15.84
N SER A 465 7.18 10.27 -15.16
CA SER A 465 8.59 10.50 -15.44
C SER A 465 9.47 10.23 -14.21
N ILE A 466 10.74 9.97 -14.46
CA ILE A 466 11.77 9.83 -13.43
C ILE A 466 12.33 11.24 -13.16
N PRO A 467 12.70 11.58 -11.90
CA PRO A 467 13.31 12.86 -11.59
C PRO A 467 14.50 13.20 -12.50
N PRO A 468 14.63 14.47 -12.96
CA PRO A 468 15.68 14.90 -13.88
C PRO A 468 17.10 14.55 -13.42
N ASP A 469 17.35 14.60 -12.11
CA ASP A 469 18.68 14.35 -11.53
C ASP A 469 19.12 12.90 -11.71
N LEU A 470 18.17 11.97 -11.70
CA LEU A 470 18.37 10.56 -12.04
C LEU A 470 18.35 10.32 -13.56
N ASN A 471 17.72 11.21 -14.32
CA ASN A 471 17.70 11.17 -15.78
C ASN A 471 19.06 11.63 -16.37
N LYS A 472 19.75 12.58 -15.71
CA LYS A 472 21.07 13.12 -16.10
C LYS A 472 22.22 12.16 -15.84
N THR A 473 22.06 11.22 -14.91
CA THR A 473 23.06 10.17 -14.64
C THR A 473 23.27 9.20 -15.80
N ARG A 474 22.55 9.39 -16.93
CA ARG A 474 22.41 8.40 -18.01
C ARG A 474 22.12 7.02 -17.40
N LEU A 475 21.00 6.91 -16.67
CA LEU A 475 20.46 5.61 -16.29
C LEU A 475 20.45 4.70 -17.52
#